data_AF-I5BQ54-F1
#
_entry.id   AF-I5BQ54-F1
#
_cell.length_a   1.000
_cell.length_b   1.000
_cell.length_c   1.000
_cell.angle_alpha   90.00
_cell.angle_beta   90.00
_cell.angle_gamma   90.00
#
_symmetry.space_group_name_H-M   'P 1'
#
loop_
_entity.id
_entity.type
_entity.pdbx_description
1 polymer ?
#
loop_
_entity_poly.entity_id
_entity_poly.type
_entity_poly.pdbx_seq_one_letter_code
_entity_poly.pdbx_strand_id
1 'polypeptide(L)'
;MSRKIIVTQYMSLDGVIEDPVGMEGSGLGDWTGPFSRGPDGDAFKHQELMGCDAMIYGRKTYDGFAAVWPRSMTRRVMRAG
;
A
#
# COMPACT_ATOMS: atom_id res chain seq x y z
N MET A 1 -18.36 13.11 15.32
CA MET A 1 -18.34 12.24 14.12
C MET A 1 -17.16 11.27 14.26
N SER A 2 -17.37 9.98 14.02
CA SER A 2 -16.29 8.98 13.99
C SER A 2 -15.49 9.06 12.68
N ARG A 3 -14.19 8.74 12.72
CA ARG A 3 -13.36 8.59 11.52
C ARG A 3 -13.65 7.23 10.85
N LYS A 4 -13.61 7.19 9.51
CA LYS A 4 -13.71 5.93 8.75
C LYS A 4 -12.38 5.19 8.79
N ILE A 5 -12.44 3.85 8.84
CA ILE A 5 -11.28 2.98 8.59
C ILE A 5 -11.37 2.54 7.13
N ILE A 6 -10.31 2.77 6.38
CA ILE A 6 -10.20 2.39 4.97
C ILE A 6 -9.14 1.30 4.88
N VAL A 7 -9.49 0.18 4.26
CA VAL A 7 -8.57 -0.92 3.97
C VAL A 7 -8.41 -0.99 2.47
N THR A 8 -7.17 -0.89 2.00
CA THR A 8 -6.88 -0.97 0.57
C THR A 8 -5.62 -1.79 0.33
N GLN A 9 -5.71 -2.71 -0.62
CA GLN A 9 -4.71 -3.72 -0.91
C GLN A 9 -4.82 -4.18 -2.37
N TYR A 10 -3.78 -4.81 -2.89
CA TYR A 10 -3.92 -5.70 -4.03
C TYR A 10 -4.42 -7.07 -3.56
N MET A 11 -5.15 -7.78 -4.41
CA MET A 11 -5.53 -9.17 -4.19
C MET A 11 -5.67 -9.88 -5.53
N SER A 12 -5.12 -11.08 -5.65
CA SER A 12 -5.35 -11.96 -6.80
C SER A 12 -6.78 -12.53 -6.78
N LEU A 13 -7.20 -13.15 -7.89
CA LEU A 13 -8.55 -13.73 -8.00
C LEU A 13 -8.77 -14.90 -7.00
N ASP A 14 -7.71 -15.63 -6.69
CA ASP A 14 -7.68 -16.73 -5.72
C ASP A 14 -7.34 -16.28 -4.28
N GLY A 15 -7.27 -14.97 -4.02
CA GLY A 15 -7.20 -14.40 -2.67
C GLY A 15 -5.80 -14.20 -2.10
N VAL A 16 -4.75 -14.27 -2.90
CA VAL A 16 -3.36 -13.99 -2.49
C VAL A 16 -3.11 -12.49 -2.46
N ILE A 17 -2.47 -12.02 -1.38
CA ILE A 17 -2.13 -10.60 -1.16
C ILE A 17 -0.61 -10.39 -1.10
N GLU A 18 0.15 -11.45 -0.80
CA GLU A 18 1.59 -11.38 -0.54
C GLU A 18 2.38 -10.93 -1.78
N ASP A 19 3.39 -10.08 -1.53
CA ASP A 19 4.42 -9.68 -2.49
C ASP A 19 3.91 -9.17 -3.86
N PRO A 20 2.87 -8.31 -3.92
CA PRO A 20 2.20 -7.94 -5.17
C PRO A 20 3.13 -7.23 -6.16
N VAL A 21 4.17 -6.57 -5.64
CA VAL A 21 5.15 -5.76 -6.37
C VAL A 21 6.57 -6.35 -6.34
N GLY A 22 6.75 -7.57 -5.81
CA GLY A 22 8.03 -8.30 -5.89
C GLY A 22 9.15 -7.80 -4.96
N MET A 23 8.82 -7.01 -3.94
CA MET A 23 9.79 -6.40 -3.02
C MET A 23 9.95 -7.15 -1.69
N GLU A 24 9.14 -8.18 -1.46
CA GLU A 24 9.12 -8.95 -0.19
C GLU A 24 9.92 -10.26 -0.27
N GLY A 25 10.38 -10.65 -1.47
CA GLY A 25 11.29 -11.80 -1.66
C GLY A 25 10.62 -13.17 -1.51
N SER A 26 9.32 -13.26 -1.80
CA SER A 26 8.54 -14.50 -1.69
C SER A 26 8.91 -15.57 -2.73
N GLY A 27 9.57 -15.16 -3.83
CA GLY A 27 9.80 -16.00 -5.01
C GLY A 27 8.58 -16.15 -5.93
N LEU A 28 7.42 -15.59 -5.54
CA LEU A 28 6.16 -15.61 -6.28
C LEU A 28 5.59 -14.19 -6.51
N GLY A 29 6.39 -13.16 -6.24
CA GLY A 29 5.96 -11.77 -6.28
C GLY A 29 5.85 -11.16 -7.69
N ASP A 30 5.59 -9.84 -7.71
CA ASP A 30 5.45 -9.01 -8.92
C ASP A 30 4.28 -9.43 -9.85
N TRP A 31 3.31 -10.13 -9.30
CA TRP A 31 2.13 -10.55 -10.07
C TRP A 31 1.23 -9.38 -10.49
N THR A 32 1.40 -8.18 -9.91
CA THR A 32 0.71 -6.96 -10.39
C THR A 32 1.42 -6.25 -11.54
N GLY A 33 2.72 -6.51 -11.76
CA GLY A 33 3.54 -5.81 -12.75
C GLY A 33 2.98 -5.80 -14.19
N PRO A 34 2.40 -6.91 -14.70
CA PRO A 34 1.78 -6.94 -16.03
C PRO A 34 0.50 -6.10 -16.18
N PHE A 35 -0.08 -5.61 -15.08
CA PHE A 35 -1.38 -4.95 -15.07
C PHE A 35 -1.25 -3.45 -14.79
N SER A 36 -1.99 -2.66 -15.55
CA SER A 36 -2.14 -1.22 -15.31
C SER A 36 -3.54 -0.92 -14.81
N ARG A 37 -3.64 -0.08 -13.77
CA ARG A 37 -4.92 0.50 -13.31
C ARG A 37 -5.29 1.79 -14.06
N GLY A 38 -4.47 2.21 -15.02
CA GLY A 38 -4.66 3.40 -15.82
C GLY A 38 -4.58 4.73 -15.05
N PRO A 39 -4.65 5.87 -15.75
CA PRO A 39 -4.56 7.20 -15.13
C PRO A 39 -5.64 7.45 -14.06
N ASP A 40 -6.86 6.97 -14.29
CA ASP A 40 -7.97 7.16 -13.35
C ASP A 40 -7.78 6.32 -12.07
N GLY A 41 -7.28 5.09 -12.20
CA GLY A 41 -6.96 4.25 -11.05
C GLY A 41 -5.79 4.81 -10.24
N ASP A 42 -4.79 5.38 -10.90
CA ASP A 42 -3.68 6.11 -10.27
C ASP A 42 -4.18 7.33 -9.50
N ALA A 43 -5.04 8.14 -10.12
CA ALA A 43 -5.63 9.32 -9.50
C ALA A 43 -6.49 8.94 -8.28
N PHE A 44 -7.31 7.90 -8.40
CA PHE A 44 -8.13 7.39 -7.30
C PHE A 44 -7.26 7.00 -6.09
N LYS A 45 -6.22 6.19 -6.32
CA LYS A 45 -5.31 5.74 -5.25
C LYS A 45 -4.52 6.89 -4.63
N HIS A 46 -4.12 7.87 -5.44
CA HIS A 46 -3.47 9.07 -4.94
C HIS A 46 -4.40 9.90 -4.06
N GLN A 47 -5.65 10.12 -4.48
CA GLN A 47 -6.65 10.85 -3.71
C GLN A 47 -6.99 10.15 -2.39
N GLU A 48 -7.12 8.82 -2.40
CA GLU A 48 -7.32 8.02 -1.19
C GLU A 48 -6.17 8.21 -0.20
N LEU A 49 -4.92 8.10 -0.68
CA LEU A 49 -3.73 8.32 0.15
C LEU A 49 -3.70 9.74 0.74
N MET A 50 -4.00 10.76 -0.08
CA MET A 50 -4.01 12.16 0.37
C MET A 50 -5.22 12.50 1.25
N GLY A 51 -6.29 11.72 1.21
CA GLY A 51 -7.44 11.84 2.11
C GLY A 51 -7.20 11.27 3.50
N CYS A 52 -6.19 10.42 3.69
CA CYS A 52 -5.93 9.71 4.95
C CYS A 52 -4.93 10.46 5.86
N ASP A 53 -5.35 10.89 7.05
CA ASP A 53 -4.47 11.59 8.01
C ASP A 53 -3.34 10.71 8.58
N ALA A 54 -3.59 9.40 8.64
CA ALA A 54 -2.66 8.42 9.18
C ALA A 54 -2.74 7.11 8.41
N MET A 55 -1.62 6.37 8.40
CA MET A 55 -1.52 5.04 7.82
C MET A 55 -1.06 4.05 8.89
N ILE A 56 -1.62 2.85 8.86
CA ILE A 56 -1.30 1.78 9.80
C ILE A 56 -0.82 0.58 8.99
N TYR A 57 0.39 0.13 9.29
CA TYR A 57 1.00 -1.02 8.62
C TYR A 57 1.50 -2.02 9.65
N GLY A 58 1.39 -3.32 9.33
CA GLY A 58 2.14 -4.34 10.05
C GLY A 58 3.65 -4.20 9.80
N ARG A 59 4.47 -4.82 10.66
CA ARG A 59 5.94 -4.72 10.63
C ARG A 59 6.57 -4.97 9.25
N LYS A 60 6.27 -6.10 8.61
CA LYS A 60 6.86 -6.47 7.30
C LYS A 60 6.57 -5.40 6.23
N THR A 61 5.31 -4.99 6.12
CA THR A 61 4.88 -3.95 5.17
C THR A 61 5.51 -2.60 5.51
N TYR A 62 5.58 -2.23 6.79
CA TYR A 62 6.24 -0.99 7.23
C TYR A 62 7.70 -0.96 6.78
N ASP A 63 8.45 -2.03 7.04
CA ASP A 63 9.88 -2.10 6.73
C ASP A 63 10.14 -2.04 5.21
N GLY A 64 9.28 -2.68 4.40
CA GLY A 64 9.36 -2.62 2.93
C GLY A 64 9.08 -1.23 2.35
N PHE A 65 8.07 -0.52 2.88
CA PHE A 65 7.72 0.82 2.42
C PHE A 65 8.64 1.92 2.98
N ALA A 66 9.23 1.71 4.16
CA ALA A 66 10.09 2.69 4.81
C ALA A 66 11.28 3.12 3.94
N ALA A 67 11.80 2.21 3.11
CA ALA A 67 12.90 2.48 2.19
C ALA A 67 12.55 3.49 1.07
N VAL A 68 11.27 3.65 0.73
CA VAL A 68 10.81 4.44 -0.42
C VAL A 68 9.93 5.63 -0.04
N TRP A 69 9.74 5.91 1.25
CA TRP A 69 8.94 7.07 1.65
C TRP A 69 9.61 8.40 1.30
N PRO A 70 8.85 9.37 0.76
CA PRO A 70 9.35 10.72 0.58
C PRO A 70 9.80 11.29 1.92
N ARG A 71 11.03 11.81 1.99
CA ARG A 71 11.56 12.47 3.21
C ARG A 71 10.71 13.66 3.67
N SER A 72 9.89 14.22 2.77
CA SER A 72 8.97 15.33 3.02
C SER A 72 7.57 14.90 3.47
N MET A 73 7.31 13.60 3.67
CA MET A 73 5.99 13.13 4.08
C MET A 73 5.73 13.44 5.56
N THR A 74 5.07 14.58 5.83
CA THR A 74 4.70 15.05 7.18
C THR A 74 3.55 14.24 7.84
N ARG A 75 2.98 13.24 7.15
CA ARG A 75 1.86 12.44 7.67
C ARG A 75 2.31 11.37 8.66
N ARG A 76 1.45 11.06 9.63
CA ARG A 76 1.75 10.08 10.68
C ARG A 76 1.62 8.66 10.13
N VAL A 77 2.75 8.05 9.75
CA VAL A 77 2.82 6.62 9.41
C VAL A 77 3.14 5.84 10.67
N MET A 78 2.28 4.90 11.03
CA MET A 78 2.40 4.10 12.25
C MET A 78 2.74 2.65 11.90
N ARG A 79 3.74 2.11 12.61
CA ARG A 79 4.00 0.68 12.66
C ARG A 79 3.10 0.08 13.74
N ALA A 80 2.16 -0.77 13.33
CA ALA A 80 1.50 -1.68 14.26
C ALA A 80 2.56 -2.70 14.74
N GLY A 81 2.55 -3.00 16.04
CA GLY A 81 3.56 -3.81 16.75
C GLY A 81 4.01 -5.07 16.03
#